data_AF-A0A847HRK6-F1
#
_entry.id   AF-A0A847HRK6-F1
#
_cell.length_a   1.000
_cell.length_b   1.000
_cell.length_c   1.000
_cell.angle_alpha   90.00
_cell.angle_beta   90.00
_cell.angle_gamma   90.00
#
_symmetry.space_group_name_H-M   'P 1'
#
loop_
_entity.id
_entity.type
_entity.pdbx_description
1 polymer ?
#
loop_
_entity_poly.entity_id
_entity_poly.type
_entity_poly.pdbx_seq_one_letter_code
_entity_poly.pdbx_strand_id
1 'polypeptide(L)'
;MLRQATVLIVLFLIPSSALARQDTVWDFRDGNVPGRWEVRTMAPPTPSPEGLLIHTESAGHMLQISNLEHDIESVSFTYESARALKAKMLFRVRSGGVSGPMLELPFSVQATHSGPTTVHLDVGVYGNWDPRPTEIGFFFPAGTQMLLQEVTLSDFNATEKLWQGFLSFWTYDTFKSYTVNFVWGPRLATTPAQRMQIFARTPPRAGWGNWVFYTLAIMAVATIALQRLRGRIDTRKGATLVAATIAALWLLYDARMGTEFLYYAVHDWRTYWSQELQQRVLRGRGGFHAFAEWAAPRLREEEEYVFLPVVDEFAGFLRYITYPSLPIRPTSGTGGHLWAVFLRPDVAVNQSGSLMQNGQPLSPPGTVIDTWTAESFLFQTFP
;
A
#
# COMPACT_ATOMS: atom_id res chain seq x y z
N MET A 1 -20.55 -32.24 -29.46
CA MET A 1 -19.71 -31.13 -28.96
C MET A 1 -20.17 -30.60 -27.60
N LEU A 2 -21.47 -30.35 -27.36
CA LEU A 2 -21.97 -29.84 -26.07
C LEU A 2 -21.60 -30.74 -24.86
N ARG A 3 -21.81 -32.07 -24.95
CA ARG A 3 -21.45 -33.03 -23.89
C ARG A 3 -19.96 -33.09 -23.55
N GLN A 4 -19.08 -32.93 -24.54
CA GLN A 4 -17.63 -32.93 -24.32
C GLN A 4 -17.16 -31.64 -23.62
N ALA A 5 -17.78 -30.50 -23.95
CA ALA A 5 -17.52 -29.23 -23.27
C ALA A 5 -18.02 -29.26 -21.80
N THR A 6 -19.19 -29.84 -21.54
CA THR A 6 -19.70 -29.99 -20.17
C THR A 6 -18.84 -30.91 -19.32
N VAL A 7 -18.34 -32.02 -19.88
CA VAL A 7 -17.43 -32.94 -19.18
C VAL A 7 -16.06 -32.31 -18.92
N LEU A 8 -15.54 -31.49 -19.85
CA LEU A 8 -14.31 -30.71 -19.63
C LEU A 8 -14.48 -29.64 -18.54
N ILE A 9 -15.62 -28.94 -18.50
CA ILE A 9 -15.93 -27.96 -17.44
C ILE A 9 -16.04 -28.67 -16.09
N VAL A 10 -16.72 -29.81 -16.03
CA VAL A 10 -16.84 -30.62 -14.81
C VAL A 10 -15.48 -31.18 -14.38
N LEU A 11 -14.64 -31.65 -15.30
CA LEU A 11 -13.28 -32.11 -15.00
C LEU A 11 -12.33 -30.98 -14.58
N PHE A 12 -12.53 -29.74 -15.05
CA PHE A 12 -11.79 -28.56 -14.57
C PHE A 12 -12.26 -28.08 -13.19
N LEU A 13 -13.50 -28.37 -12.80
CA LEU A 13 -14.07 -28.02 -11.49
C LEU A 13 -13.75 -29.05 -10.40
N ILE A 14 -13.38 -30.29 -10.76
CA ILE A 14 -13.24 -31.41 -9.82
C ILE A 14 -11.91 -31.44 -9.02
N PRO A 15 -10.78 -30.79 -9.38
CA PRO A 15 -9.62 -30.72 -8.48
C PRO A 15 -9.48 -29.37 -7.74
N SER A 16 -10.46 -28.46 -7.82
CA SER A 16 -10.39 -27.19 -7.09
C SER A 16 -10.60 -27.34 -5.57
N SER A 17 -11.29 -28.41 -5.15
CA SER A 17 -11.54 -28.73 -3.74
C SER A 17 -10.43 -29.55 -3.08
N ALA A 18 -9.46 -30.07 -3.84
CA ALA A 18 -8.34 -30.89 -3.34
C ALA A 18 -7.02 -30.12 -3.18
N LEU A 19 -6.97 -28.88 -3.66
CA LEU A 19 -5.80 -28.00 -3.56
C LEU A 19 -6.30 -26.68 -2.96
N ALA A 20 -6.55 -26.64 -1.65
CA ALA A 20 -6.88 -25.41 -0.94
C ALA A 20 -5.60 -24.67 -0.53
N ARG A 21 -5.70 -23.39 -0.17
CA ARG A 21 -4.65 -22.63 0.52
C ARG A 21 -3.98 -23.48 1.60
N GLN A 22 -2.66 -23.47 1.62
CA GLN A 22 -1.88 -24.15 2.65
C GLN A 22 -1.24 -23.10 3.55
N ASP A 23 -1.44 -23.27 4.85
CA ASP A 23 -0.91 -22.36 5.86
C ASP A 23 -0.02 -23.14 6.83
N THR A 24 1.18 -22.63 7.06
CA THR A 24 1.99 -22.97 8.24
C THR A 24 1.84 -21.82 9.22
N VAL A 25 1.24 -22.11 10.37
CA VAL A 25 1.00 -21.13 11.43
C VAL A 25 1.96 -21.36 12.58
N TRP A 26 2.75 -20.34 12.89
CA TRP A 26 3.54 -20.27 14.11
C TRP A 26 2.77 -19.41 15.12
N ASP A 27 2.03 -20.08 15.99
CA ASP A 27 1.30 -19.47 17.09
C ASP A 27 2.18 -19.41 18.34
N PHE A 28 2.43 -18.21 18.84
CA PHE A 28 3.27 -17.93 20.00
C PHE A 28 2.48 -17.69 21.29
N ARG A 29 1.15 -17.84 21.25
CA ARG A 29 0.27 -17.72 22.42
C ARG A 29 0.38 -18.94 23.33
N ASP A 30 -0.23 -18.85 24.50
CA ASP A 30 -0.27 -19.91 25.52
C ASP A 30 1.12 -20.38 25.98
N GLY A 31 2.13 -19.51 25.86
CA GLY A 31 3.52 -19.83 26.19
C GLY A 31 4.19 -20.80 25.23
N ASN A 32 3.58 -21.09 24.07
CA ASN A 32 4.16 -21.95 23.05
C ASN A 32 5.19 -21.20 22.19
N VAL A 33 6.26 -21.89 21.80
CA VAL A 33 7.23 -21.38 20.83
C VAL A 33 7.45 -22.48 19.79
N PRO A 34 6.70 -22.47 18.68
CA PRO A 34 6.74 -23.55 17.70
C PRO A 34 8.09 -23.59 16.98
N GLY A 35 8.66 -24.79 16.86
CA GLY A 35 9.93 -25.00 16.17
C GLY A 35 11.17 -24.84 17.06
N ARG A 36 12.33 -24.66 16.43
CA ARG A 36 13.61 -24.44 17.11
C ARG A 36 14.21 -23.13 16.62
N TRP A 37 14.09 -22.11 17.45
CA TRP A 37 14.60 -20.77 17.17
C TRP A 37 15.99 -20.59 17.78
N GLU A 38 16.94 -20.24 16.93
CA GLU A 38 18.27 -19.79 17.33
C GLU A 38 18.27 -18.27 17.45
N VAL A 39 18.55 -17.77 18.65
CA VAL A 39 18.66 -16.33 18.93
C VAL A 39 20.14 -15.98 18.98
N ARG A 40 20.56 -14.97 18.21
CA ARG A 40 21.92 -14.44 18.26
C ARG A 40 21.92 -12.93 18.46
N THR A 41 22.94 -12.45 19.16
CA THR A 41 23.25 -11.03 19.40
C THR A 41 22.16 -10.19 20.08
N MET A 42 21.13 -10.84 20.62
CA MET A 42 20.10 -10.24 21.49
C MET A 42 19.73 -11.21 22.62
N ALA A 43 19.05 -10.69 23.65
CA ALA A 43 18.48 -11.52 24.70
C ALA A 43 17.40 -12.46 24.12
N PRO A 44 17.27 -13.70 24.64
CA PRO A 44 16.20 -14.60 24.23
C PRO A 44 14.82 -13.98 24.47
N PRO A 45 13.90 -14.01 23.49
CA PRO A 45 12.52 -13.57 23.70
C PRO A 45 11.84 -14.37 24.82
N THR A 46 10.96 -13.71 25.57
CA THR A 46 10.29 -14.33 26.72
C THR A 46 8.89 -14.80 26.32
N PRO A 47 8.56 -16.09 26.41
CA PRO A 47 7.22 -16.57 26.13
C PRO A 47 6.23 -16.09 27.19
N SER A 48 5.03 -15.70 26.76
CA SER A 48 3.93 -15.29 27.62
C SER A 48 2.61 -15.89 27.12
N PRO A 49 1.53 -15.90 27.93
CA PRO A 49 0.23 -16.39 27.47
C PRO A 49 -0.31 -15.62 26.26
N GLU A 50 0.03 -14.34 26.15
CA GLU A 50 -0.47 -13.43 25.10
C GLU A 50 0.38 -13.49 23.82
N GLY A 51 1.59 -14.09 23.86
CA GLY A 51 2.52 -14.13 22.74
C GLY A 51 3.99 -14.19 23.18
N LEU A 52 4.90 -14.10 22.22
CA LEU A 52 6.34 -14.00 22.43
C LEU A 52 6.75 -12.54 22.64
N LEU A 53 7.21 -12.21 23.86
CA LEU A 53 7.70 -10.87 24.18
C LEU A 53 9.13 -10.69 23.67
N ILE A 54 9.29 -9.78 22.72
CA ILE A 54 10.57 -9.43 22.11
C ILE A 54 11.02 -8.10 22.69
N HIS A 55 12.07 -8.15 23.51
CA HIS A 55 12.73 -6.99 24.09
C HIS A 55 14.21 -7.02 23.72
N THR A 56 14.70 -5.99 23.02
CA THR A 56 16.08 -5.94 22.55
C THR A 56 16.81 -4.69 23.05
N GLU A 57 17.92 -4.86 23.75
CA GLU A 57 18.85 -3.77 24.07
C GLU A 57 19.85 -3.55 22.93
N SER A 58 20.34 -4.64 22.32
CA SER A 58 21.16 -4.66 21.12
C SER A 58 20.39 -5.26 19.94
N ALA A 59 20.74 -4.84 18.72
CA ALA A 59 20.13 -5.42 17.53
C ALA A 59 20.47 -6.92 17.42
N GLY A 60 19.50 -7.73 17.03
CA GLY A 60 19.72 -9.16 16.91
C GLY A 60 18.72 -9.86 16.03
N HIS A 61 18.93 -11.16 15.90
CA HIS A 61 18.14 -12.00 15.02
C HIS A 61 17.70 -13.28 15.70
N MET A 62 16.52 -13.73 15.28
CA MET A 62 15.90 -14.98 15.66
C MET A 62 15.68 -15.79 14.38
N LEU A 63 16.33 -16.95 14.25
CA LEU A 63 16.35 -17.75 13.03
C LEU A 63 15.86 -19.16 13.30
N GLN A 64 15.22 -19.79 12.32
CA GLN A 64 14.84 -21.18 12.37
C GLN A 64 15.13 -21.86 11.02
N ILE A 65 15.51 -23.13 11.08
CA ILE A 65 15.59 -23.99 9.89
C ILE A 65 14.16 -24.23 9.40
N SER A 66 13.92 -23.87 8.15
CA SER A 66 12.63 -24.03 7.49
C SER A 66 12.42 -25.50 7.11
N ASN A 67 11.33 -26.07 7.63
CA ASN A 67 10.88 -27.44 7.36
C ASN A 67 9.52 -27.47 6.66
N LEU A 68 9.25 -26.45 5.86
CA LEU A 68 7.94 -26.23 5.24
C LEU A 68 7.64 -27.26 4.15
N GLU A 69 6.41 -27.74 4.15
CA GLU A 69 5.91 -28.72 3.16
C GLU A 69 5.45 -28.05 1.85
N HIS A 70 5.23 -26.73 1.90
CA HIS A 70 4.64 -25.93 0.83
C HIS A 70 5.45 -24.67 0.52
N ASP A 71 5.12 -24.01 -0.59
CA ASP A 71 5.74 -22.76 -0.99
C ASP A 71 5.20 -21.60 -0.12
N ILE A 72 5.96 -20.53 0.03
CA ILE A 72 5.51 -19.32 0.70
C ILE A 72 5.34 -18.24 -0.36
N GLU A 73 4.12 -17.71 -0.47
CA GLU A 73 3.80 -16.60 -1.36
C GLU A 73 3.32 -15.35 -0.61
N SER A 74 2.88 -15.53 0.63
CA SER A 74 2.49 -14.43 1.51
C SER A 74 2.89 -14.76 2.94
N VAL A 75 3.30 -13.73 3.68
CA VAL A 75 3.59 -13.84 5.11
C VAL A 75 2.74 -12.83 5.88
N SER A 76 2.13 -13.24 6.98
CA SER A 76 1.34 -12.37 7.84
C SER A 76 1.86 -12.39 9.27
N PHE A 77 1.91 -11.23 9.90
CA PHE A 77 2.42 -11.02 11.27
C PHE A 77 1.34 -10.39 12.12
N THR A 78 0.93 -11.06 13.19
CA THR A 78 0.03 -10.48 14.19
C THR A 78 0.86 -10.09 15.41
N TYR A 79 0.82 -8.80 15.76
CA TYR A 79 1.65 -8.23 16.82
C TYR A 79 0.97 -7.09 17.58
N GLU A 80 1.53 -6.78 18.75
CA GLU A 80 1.30 -5.52 19.46
C GLU A 80 2.64 -4.82 19.69
N SER A 81 2.67 -3.50 19.50
CA SER A 81 3.87 -2.68 19.70
C SER A 81 3.48 -1.30 20.21
N ALA A 82 4.14 -0.83 21.27
CA ALA A 82 3.92 0.52 21.79
C ALA A 82 4.46 1.62 20.86
N ARG A 83 5.39 1.29 19.95
CA ARG A 83 6.06 2.23 19.05
C ARG A 83 6.16 1.68 17.64
N ALA A 84 6.16 2.57 16.66
CA ALA A 84 6.48 2.18 15.30
C ALA A 84 7.96 1.82 15.18
N LEU A 85 8.28 0.74 14.45
CA LEU A 85 9.65 0.29 14.21
C LEU A 85 9.80 -0.34 12.82
N LYS A 86 11.05 -0.44 12.36
CA LYS A 86 11.40 -1.12 11.11
C LYS A 86 12.14 -2.41 11.43
N ALA A 87 11.48 -3.53 11.19
CA ALA A 87 12.04 -4.87 11.33
C ALA A 87 12.35 -5.44 9.95
N LYS A 88 13.04 -6.58 9.92
CA LYS A 88 13.30 -7.29 8.66
C LYS A 88 13.01 -8.77 8.84
N MET A 89 12.36 -9.36 7.85
CA MET A 89 12.33 -10.81 7.72
C MET A 89 13.63 -11.25 7.03
N LEU A 90 14.30 -12.23 7.61
CA LEU A 90 15.51 -12.83 7.08
C LEU A 90 15.15 -14.15 6.41
N PHE A 91 15.73 -14.43 5.25
CA PHE A 91 15.57 -15.72 4.60
C PHE A 91 16.83 -16.10 3.82
N ARG A 92 17.05 -17.41 3.69
CA ARG A 92 18.17 -17.96 2.93
C ARG A 92 17.68 -18.74 1.71
N VAL A 93 18.21 -18.38 0.55
CA VAL A 93 17.91 -19.05 -0.72
C VAL A 93 18.55 -20.43 -0.73
N ARG A 94 17.80 -21.43 -1.19
CA ARG A 94 18.23 -22.84 -1.22
C ARG A 94 19.48 -23.07 -2.05
N SER A 95 19.59 -22.41 -3.20
CA SER A 95 20.74 -22.55 -4.11
C SER A 95 22.06 -22.08 -3.49
N GLY A 96 22.02 -21.25 -2.44
CA GLY A 96 23.20 -20.78 -1.71
C GLY A 96 23.73 -21.75 -0.66
N GLY A 97 23.02 -22.84 -0.36
CA GLY A 97 23.40 -23.79 0.70
C GLY A 97 23.47 -23.16 2.10
N VAL A 98 24.08 -23.88 3.06
CA VAL A 98 24.19 -23.49 4.48
C VAL A 98 25.14 -22.30 4.70
N SER A 99 25.92 -21.91 3.68
CA SER A 99 26.87 -20.80 3.70
C SER A 99 26.44 -19.62 2.82
N GLY A 100 25.26 -19.69 2.17
CA GLY A 100 24.72 -18.59 1.37
C GLY A 100 24.37 -17.37 2.22
N PRO A 101 24.39 -16.15 1.66
CA PRO A 101 24.05 -14.93 2.39
C PRO A 101 22.58 -14.94 2.83
N MET A 102 22.31 -14.37 4.01
CA MET A 102 20.95 -14.04 4.43
C MET A 102 20.45 -12.85 3.62
N LEU A 103 19.28 -13.02 3.00
CA LEU A 103 18.57 -11.95 2.34
C LEU A 103 17.57 -11.32 3.30
N GLU A 104 17.34 -10.02 3.12
CA GLU A 104 16.50 -9.23 4.00
C GLU A 104 15.26 -8.71 3.27
N LEU A 105 14.13 -8.84 3.93
CA LEU A 105 12.85 -8.31 3.49
C LEU A 105 12.34 -7.32 4.56
N PRO A 106 12.50 -6.01 4.34
CA PRO A 106 12.13 -5.01 5.33
C PRO A 106 10.60 -4.89 5.44
N PHE A 107 10.12 -4.74 6.68
CA PHE A 107 8.73 -4.42 6.97
C PHE A 107 8.61 -3.39 8.10
N SER A 108 7.48 -2.69 8.11
CA SER A 108 7.19 -1.67 9.12
C SER A 108 6.15 -2.19 10.09
N VAL A 109 6.46 -2.09 11.37
CA VAL A 109 5.56 -2.34 12.49
C VAL A 109 5.04 -0.97 12.92
N GLN A 110 3.71 -0.83 13.01
CA GLN A 110 3.07 0.41 13.47
C GLN A 110 2.81 0.32 14.98
N ALA A 111 2.69 1.48 15.64
CA ALA A 111 2.23 1.48 17.02
C ALA A 111 0.78 1.02 17.09
N THR A 112 0.46 0.12 18.02
CA THR A 112 -0.88 -0.42 18.24
C THR A 112 -1.52 0.29 19.43
N HIS A 113 -2.67 0.93 19.21
CA HIS A 113 -3.38 1.69 20.25
C HIS A 113 -4.57 0.93 20.85
N SER A 114 -5.08 -0.11 20.17
CA SER A 114 -6.32 -0.81 20.51
C SER A 114 -6.24 -2.31 20.21
N GLY A 115 -5.21 -2.99 20.72
CA GLY A 115 -5.02 -4.45 20.55
C GLY A 115 -4.20 -4.88 19.33
N PRO A 116 -4.19 -6.19 19.02
CA PRO A 116 -3.34 -6.78 18.00
C PRO A 116 -3.60 -6.23 16.60
N THR A 117 -2.54 -6.04 15.83
CA THR A 117 -2.61 -5.64 14.43
C THR A 117 -1.89 -6.66 13.56
N THR A 118 -2.47 -6.97 12.39
CA THR A 118 -1.86 -7.86 11.41
C THR A 118 -1.25 -7.07 10.26
N VAL A 119 0.03 -7.33 9.97
CA VAL A 119 0.70 -6.86 8.74
C VAL A 119 0.85 -8.02 7.79
N HIS A 120 0.40 -7.82 6.55
CA HIS A 120 0.61 -8.76 5.46
C HIS A 120 1.84 -8.32 4.66
N LEU A 121 2.68 -9.26 4.23
CA LEU A 121 3.82 -9.04 3.36
C LEU A 121 3.66 -9.90 2.12
N ASP A 122 3.67 -9.22 0.96
CA ASP A 122 3.78 -9.87 -0.34
C ASP A 122 5.27 -10.14 -0.65
N VAL A 123 5.68 -11.38 -0.40
CA VAL A 123 7.08 -11.81 -0.60
C VAL A 123 7.41 -12.05 -2.07
N GLY A 124 6.41 -12.31 -2.92
CA GLY A 124 6.59 -12.57 -4.35
C GLY A 124 7.09 -11.36 -5.15
N VAL A 125 7.00 -10.15 -4.59
CA VAL A 125 7.49 -8.91 -5.21
C VAL A 125 9.01 -8.77 -5.13
N TYR A 126 9.66 -9.55 -4.28
CA TYR A 126 11.10 -9.49 -4.06
C TYR A 126 11.79 -10.40 -5.05
N GLY A 127 12.55 -9.84 -6.00
CA GLY A 127 13.12 -10.59 -7.12
C GLY A 127 14.08 -11.74 -6.75
N ASN A 128 14.63 -11.73 -5.53
CA ASN A 128 15.50 -12.79 -5.01
C ASN A 128 14.76 -13.74 -4.05
N TRP A 129 13.43 -13.66 -3.97
CA TRP A 129 12.63 -14.51 -3.11
C TRP A 129 12.75 -15.98 -3.53
N ASP A 130 13.00 -16.84 -2.54
CA ASP A 130 12.89 -18.28 -2.69
C ASP A 130 11.59 -18.72 -1.99
N PRO A 131 10.61 -19.30 -2.71
CA PRO A 131 9.36 -19.76 -2.11
C PRO A 131 9.55 -20.83 -1.04
N ARG A 132 10.70 -21.52 -1.01
CA ARG A 132 11.02 -22.52 0.02
C ARG A 132 12.42 -22.29 0.57
N PRO A 133 12.60 -21.23 1.37
CA PRO A 133 13.90 -20.89 1.93
C PRO A 133 14.36 -22.01 2.88
N THR A 134 15.67 -22.17 3.04
CA THR A 134 16.25 -23.19 3.94
C THR A 134 16.28 -22.72 5.39
N GLU A 135 16.40 -21.40 5.60
CA GLU A 135 16.30 -20.75 6.90
C GLU A 135 15.43 -19.51 6.75
N ILE A 136 14.66 -19.23 7.80
CA ILE A 136 13.76 -18.08 7.88
C ILE A 136 13.81 -17.52 9.29
N GLY A 137 13.62 -16.21 9.42
CA GLY A 137 13.50 -15.59 10.72
C GLY A 137 13.40 -14.08 10.65
N PHE A 138 13.82 -13.43 11.72
CA PHE A 138 13.57 -12.01 11.94
C PHE A 138 14.80 -11.31 12.48
N PHE A 139 15.00 -10.08 12.02
CA PHE A 139 15.93 -9.13 12.57
C PHE A 139 15.17 -7.99 13.26
N PHE A 140 15.56 -7.70 14.49
CA PHE A 140 15.00 -6.64 15.30
C PHE A 140 16.09 -5.59 15.62
N PRO A 141 15.83 -4.29 15.40
CA PRO A 141 16.76 -3.24 15.79
C PRO A 141 16.86 -3.13 17.31
N ALA A 142 17.91 -2.46 17.80
CA ALA A 142 18.05 -2.12 19.22
C ALA A 142 16.87 -1.25 19.71
N GLY A 143 16.44 -1.46 20.94
CA GLY A 143 15.30 -0.78 21.55
C GLY A 143 13.93 -1.30 21.09
N THR A 144 13.85 -2.50 20.51
CA THR A 144 12.57 -3.11 20.13
C THR A 144 11.83 -3.59 21.37
N GLN A 145 10.55 -3.23 21.46
CA GLN A 145 9.62 -3.79 22.44
C GLN A 145 8.31 -4.12 21.71
N MET A 146 8.10 -5.41 21.44
CA MET A 146 6.98 -5.91 20.67
C MET A 146 6.51 -7.25 21.24
N LEU A 147 5.20 -7.48 21.25
CA LEU A 147 4.59 -8.77 21.50
C LEU A 147 4.23 -9.41 20.15
N LEU A 148 4.91 -10.50 19.79
CA LEU A 148 4.61 -11.28 18.59
C LEU A 148 3.63 -12.40 18.93
N GLN A 149 2.45 -12.41 18.31
CA GLN A 149 1.41 -13.38 18.62
C GLN A 149 1.37 -14.52 17.62
N GLU A 150 1.43 -14.20 16.32
CA GLU A 150 1.27 -15.19 15.26
C GLU A 150 2.08 -14.80 14.04
N VAL A 151 2.69 -15.80 13.40
CA VAL A 151 3.24 -15.69 12.06
C VAL A 151 2.60 -16.75 11.17
N THR A 152 1.97 -16.32 10.09
CA THR A 152 1.30 -17.21 9.13
C THR A 152 2.00 -17.15 7.78
N LEU A 153 2.48 -18.31 7.31
CA LEU A 153 3.11 -18.50 6.01
C LEU A 153 2.11 -19.19 5.08
N SER A 154 1.79 -18.57 3.96
CA SER A 154 0.69 -19.03 3.09
C SER A 154 1.14 -19.34 1.67
N ASP A 155 0.67 -20.47 1.15
CA ASP A 155 0.67 -20.84 -0.27
C ASP A 155 -0.74 -20.74 -0.86
N PHE A 156 -0.84 -20.29 -2.10
CA PHE A 156 -2.12 -20.21 -2.81
C PHE A 156 -2.12 -21.10 -4.05
N ASN A 157 -3.22 -21.83 -4.23
CA ASN A 157 -3.37 -22.65 -5.42
C ASN A 157 -3.73 -21.79 -6.66
N ALA A 158 -3.71 -22.40 -7.85
CA ALA A 158 -3.99 -21.70 -9.11
C ALA A 158 -5.40 -21.07 -9.16
N THR A 159 -6.42 -21.71 -8.59
CA THR A 159 -7.80 -21.18 -8.57
C THR A 159 -7.93 -19.99 -7.63
N GLU A 160 -7.27 -20.02 -6.47
CA GLU A 160 -7.20 -18.89 -5.55
C GLU A 160 -6.47 -17.71 -6.19
N LYS A 161 -5.36 -17.99 -6.89
CA LYS A 161 -4.61 -16.97 -7.65
C LYS A 161 -5.46 -16.34 -8.75
N LEU A 162 -6.22 -17.14 -9.50
CA LEU A 162 -7.15 -16.64 -10.52
C LEU A 162 -8.26 -15.80 -9.90
N TRP A 163 -8.79 -16.23 -8.74
CA TRP A 163 -9.80 -15.49 -8.01
C TRP A 163 -9.26 -14.15 -7.49
N GLN A 164 -8.03 -14.13 -6.94
CA GLN A 164 -7.36 -12.89 -6.57
C GLN A 164 -7.11 -12.01 -7.79
N GLY A 165 -6.74 -12.58 -8.93
CA GLY A 165 -6.61 -11.84 -10.19
C GLY A 165 -7.92 -11.18 -10.60
N PHE A 166 -9.03 -11.91 -10.53
CA PHE A 166 -10.37 -11.37 -10.81
C PHE A 166 -10.73 -10.23 -9.85
N LEU A 167 -10.52 -10.41 -8.53
CA LEU A 167 -10.79 -9.36 -7.55
C LEU A 167 -9.86 -8.14 -7.73
N SER A 168 -8.63 -8.37 -8.17
CA SER A 168 -7.65 -7.30 -8.44
C SER A 168 -8.03 -6.46 -9.64
N PHE A 169 -8.64 -7.06 -10.67
CA PHE A 169 -9.15 -6.32 -11.83
C PHE A 169 -10.18 -5.25 -11.41
N TRP A 170 -10.99 -5.56 -10.40
CA TRP A 170 -11.98 -4.66 -9.79
C TRP A 170 -11.46 -3.86 -8.59
N THR A 171 -10.17 -4.00 -8.26
CA THR A 171 -9.54 -3.17 -7.23
C THR A 171 -9.13 -1.84 -7.87
N TYR A 172 -9.76 -0.76 -7.42
CA TYR A 172 -9.48 0.59 -7.90
C TYR A 172 -8.29 1.19 -7.16
N ASP A 173 -7.58 2.10 -7.82
CA ASP A 173 -6.42 2.79 -7.26
C ASP A 173 -6.87 3.77 -6.15
N THR A 174 -6.01 4.00 -5.17
CA THR A 174 -6.16 5.13 -4.25
C THR A 174 -5.86 6.41 -5.02
N PHE A 175 -6.92 7.11 -5.40
CA PHE A 175 -6.90 8.21 -6.35
C PHE A 175 -5.86 9.30 -6.01
N LYS A 176 -4.86 9.45 -6.87
CA LYS A 176 -4.03 10.65 -6.98
C LYS A 176 -4.62 11.57 -8.04
N SER A 177 -4.47 12.89 -7.89
CA SER A 177 -5.04 13.94 -8.77
C SER A 177 -4.90 13.71 -10.29
N TYR A 178 -3.96 12.84 -10.72
CA TYR A 178 -3.58 12.58 -12.11
C TYR A 178 -3.87 11.13 -12.58
N THR A 179 -4.48 10.27 -11.78
CA THR A 179 -4.72 8.86 -12.14
C THR A 179 -6.19 8.55 -12.31
N VAL A 180 -6.65 8.58 -13.55
CA VAL A 180 -7.47 7.47 -14.05
C VAL A 180 -6.48 6.42 -14.55
N ASN A 181 -6.75 5.11 -14.41
CA ASN A 181 -5.85 4.00 -14.78
C ASN A 181 -5.37 3.96 -16.26
N PHE A 182 -5.47 5.04 -17.01
CA PHE A 182 -5.00 5.19 -18.39
C PHE A 182 -3.52 4.85 -18.58
N VAL A 183 -2.64 5.18 -17.62
CA VAL A 183 -1.19 5.00 -17.85
C VAL A 183 -0.77 3.54 -17.68
N TRP A 184 -1.36 2.82 -16.74
CA TRP A 184 -0.87 1.50 -16.31
C TRP A 184 -1.83 0.36 -16.62
N GLY A 185 -3.12 0.62 -16.87
CA GLY A 185 -4.15 -0.41 -16.98
C GLY A 185 -4.42 -1.15 -15.66
N PRO A 186 -5.36 -2.10 -15.65
CA PRO A 186 -5.64 -2.94 -14.50
C PRO A 186 -4.40 -3.72 -14.07
N ARG A 187 -4.25 -3.87 -12.76
CA ARG A 187 -3.17 -4.64 -12.14
C ARG A 187 -3.73 -5.92 -11.54
N LEU A 188 -3.05 -7.03 -11.80
CA LEU A 188 -3.46 -8.34 -11.31
C LEU A 188 -2.54 -8.78 -10.19
N ALA A 189 -3.14 -9.06 -9.03
CA ALA A 189 -2.48 -9.71 -7.93
C ALA A 189 -2.84 -11.20 -7.88
N THR A 190 -1.88 -12.03 -7.47
CA THR A 190 -2.06 -13.47 -7.29
C THR A 190 -2.32 -13.83 -5.84
N THR A 191 -2.01 -12.95 -4.88
CA THR A 191 -2.25 -13.17 -3.45
C THR A 191 -3.12 -12.05 -2.84
N PRO A 192 -3.83 -12.31 -1.72
CA PRO A 192 -4.55 -11.26 -1.00
C PRO A 192 -3.63 -10.12 -0.52
N ALA A 193 -2.44 -10.46 -0.02
CA ALA A 193 -1.45 -9.48 0.44
C ALA A 193 -1.00 -8.56 -0.70
N GLN A 194 -0.71 -9.14 -1.86
CA GLN A 194 -0.38 -8.38 -3.06
C GLN A 194 -1.55 -7.47 -3.45
N ARG A 195 -2.79 -7.97 -3.43
CA ARG A 195 -3.99 -7.19 -3.78
C ARG A 195 -4.15 -5.95 -2.89
N MET A 196 -3.95 -6.12 -1.59
CA MET A 196 -4.01 -5.01 -0.62
C MET A 196 -2.90 -3.98 -0.83
N GLN A 197 -1.79 -4.38 -1.47
CA GLN A 197 -0.59 -3.55 -1.62
C GLN A 197 -0.33 -3.09 -3.07
N ILE A 198 -1.19 -3.44 -4.04
CA ILE A 198 -1.02 -3.15 -5.48
C ILE A 198 -0.59 -1.69 -5.69
N PHE A 199 -1.30 -0.77 -5.05
CA PHE A 199 -1.15 0.68 -5.23
C PHE A 199 -0.39 1.37 -4.08
N ALA A 200 0.20 0.60 -3.16
CA ALA A 200 0.98 1.15 -2.04
C ALA A 200 2.27 1.86 -2.51
N ARG A 201 2.71 1.62 -3.74
CA ARG A 201 3.91 2.24 -4.34
C ARG A 201 3.63 2.66 -5.79
N THR A 202 4.36 3.67 -6.25
CA THR A 202 4.34 4.12 -7.65
C THR A 202 5.75 3.91 -8.25
N PRO A 203 5.90 3.17 -9.37
CA PRO A 203 4.86 2.43 -10.08
C PRO A 203 4.35 1.19 -9.29
N PRO A 204 3.09 0.76 -9.52
CA PRO A 204 2.52 -0.45 -8.92
C PRO A 204 3.37 -1.69 -9.22
N ARG A 205 3.65 -2.50 -8.19
CA ARG A 205 4.39 -3.77 -8.31
C ARG A 205 3.44 -4.96 -8.39
N ALA A 206 2.69 -5.02 -9.48
CA ALA A 206 1.75 -6.10 -9.78
C ALA A 206 1.74 -6.40 -11.28
N GLY A 207 1.30 -7.61 -11.65
CA GLY A 207 1.24 -8.06 -13.02
C GLY A 207 0.43 -7.11 -13.89
N TRP A 208 0.92 -6.81 -15.10
CA TRP A 208 0.20 -5.96 -16.04
C TRP A 208 -1.00 -6.72 -16.60
N GLY A 209 -2.21 -6.30 -16.23
CA GLY A 209 -3.45 -7.01 -16.57
C GLY A 209 -3.71 -7.09 -18.06
N ASN A 210 -3.22 -6.13 -18.84
CA ASN A 210 -3.42 -6.10 -20.30
C ASN A 210 -2.85 -7.35 -20.99
N TRP A 211 -1.80 -7.98 -20.46
CA TRP A 211 -1.28 -9.23 -21.01
C TRP A 211 -2.34 -10.32 -21.07
N VAL A 212 -3.17 -10.47 -20.02
CA VAL A 212 -4.23 -11.48 -19.99
C VAL A 212 -5.20 -11.26 -21.15
N PHE A 213 -5.58 -10.00 -21.41
CA PHE A 213 -6.50 -9.67 -22.49
C PHE A 213 -5.89 -9.88 -23.87
N TYR A 214 -4.64 -9.49 -24.07
CA TYR A 214 -3.94 -9.75 -25.33
C TYR A 214 -3.75 -11.24 -25.56
N THR A 215 -3.40 -12.01 -24.54
CA THR A 215 -3.31 -13.47 -24.62
C THR A 215 -4.66 -14.09 -24.97
N LEU A 216 -5.75 -13.69 -24.30
CA LEU A 216 -7.09 -14.18 -24.61
C LEU A 216 -7.53 -13.79 -26.03
N ALA A 217 -7.26 -12.57 -26.47
CA ALA A 217 -7.56 -12.11 -27.82
C ALA A 217 -6.79 -12.93 -28.88
N ILE A 218 -5.48 -13.11 -28.71
CA ILE A 218 -4.63 -13.90 -29.61
C ILE A 218 -5.11 -15.35 -29.65
N MET A 219 -5.39 -15.96 -28.48
CA MET A 219 -5.87 -17.34 -28.39
C MET A 219 -7.23 -17.52 -29.09
N ALA A 220 -8.14 -16.57 -28.92
CA ALA A 220 -9.44 -16.59 -29.59
C ALA A 220 -9.28 -16.47 -31.11
N VAL A 221 -8.49 -15.49 -31.58
CA VAL A 221 -8.21 -15.29 -33.02
C VAL A 221 -7.54 -16.52 -33.63
N ALA A 222 -6.52 -17.08 -32.96
CA ALA A 222 -5.82 -18.27 -33.41
C ALA A 222 -6.75 -19.49 -33.49
N THR A 223 -7.63 -19.68 -32.49
CA THR A 223 -8.60 -20.77 -32.47
C THR A 223 -9.62 -20.63 -33.60
N ILE A 224 -10.13 -19.42 -33.85
CA ILE A 224 -11.07 -19.14 -34.95
C ILE A 224 -10.36 -19.36 -36.30
N ALA A 225 -9.14 -18.86 -36.47
CA ALA A 225 -8.35 -19.08 -37.68
C ALA A 225 -8.11 -20.58 -37.94
N LEU A 226 -7.77 -21.36 -36.91
CA LEU A 226 -7.58 -22.80 -37.01
C LEU A 226 -8.88 -23.53 -37.40
N GLN A 227 -10.02 -23.16 -36.81
CA GLN A 227 -11.31 -23.75 -37.17
C GLN A 227 -11.70 -23.43 -38.62
N ARG A 228 -11.37 -22.22 -39.10
CA ARG A 228 -11.56 -21.83 -40.50
C ARG A 228 -10.66 -22.65 -41.42
N LEU A 229 -9.38 -22.80 -41.11
CA LEU A 229 -8.44 -23.61 -41.89
C LEU A 229 -8.87 -25.08 -41.97
N ARG A 230 -9.53 -25.59 -40.92
CA ARG A 230 -10.13 -26.94 -40.88
C ARG A 230 -11.49 -27.03 -41.59
N GLY A 231 -11.95 -25.98 -42.27
CA GLY A 231 -13.23 -25.95 -42.98
C GLY A 231 -14.47 -26.04 -42.09
N ARG A 232 -14.34 -25.86 -40.77
CA ARG A 232 -15.46 -25.99 -39.81
C ARG A 232 -16.33 -24.74 -39.72
N ILE A 233 -15.77 -23.59 -40.10
CA ILE A 233 -16.45 -22.30 -40.09
C ILE A 233 -16.16 -21.54 -41.38
N ASP A 234 -17.14 -20.78 -41.87
CA ASP A 234 -16.97 -19.90 -43.02
C ASP A 234 -16.27 -18.58 -42.63
N THR A 235 -15.81 -17.85 -43.65
CA THR A 235 -15.10 -16.56 -43.48
C THR A 235 -15.92 -15.51 -42.74
N ARG A 236 -17.23 -15.41 -43.03
CA ARG A 236 -18.09 -14.37 -42.46
C ARG A 236 -18.30 -14.64 -40.97
N LYS A 237 -18.65 -15.86 -40.61
CA LYS A 237 -18.79 -16.32 -39.21
C LYS A 237 -17.49 -16.15 -38.45
N GLY A 238 -16.35 -16.52 -39.03
CA GLY A 238 -15.04 -16.30 -38.41
C GLY A 238 -14.77 -14.83 -38.12
N ALA A 239 -15.02 -13.94 -39.09
CA ALA A 239 -14.86 -12.50 -38.91
C ALA A 239 -15.81 -11.94 -37.83
N THR A 240 -17.09 -12.35 -37.83
CA THR A 240 -18.06 -11.96 -36.81
C THR A 240 -17.62 -12.41 -35.42
N LEU A 241 -17.10 -13.63 -35.27
CA LEU A 241 -16.62 -14.14 -33.97
C LEU A 241 -15.40 -13.37 -33.46
N VAL A 242 -14.46 -13.02 -34.34
CA VAL A 242 -13.31 -12.18 -33.96
C VAL A 242 -13.78 -10.80 -33.52
N ALA A 243 -14.63 -10.14 -34.31
CA ALA A 243 -15.17 -8.83 -33.98
C ALA A 243 -15.95 -8.85 -32.66
N ALA A 244 -16.80 -9.87 -32.45
CA ALA A 244 -17.54 -10.05 -31.20
C ALA A 244 -16.62 -10.28 -30.00
N THR A 245 -15.52 -11.02 -30.16
CA THR A 245 -14.54 -11.24 -29.09
C THR A 245 -13.85 -9.93 -28.71
N ILE A 246 -13.37 -9.17 -29.69
CA ILE A 246 -12.73 -7.87 -29.44
C ILE A 246 -13.72 -6.90 -28.79
N ALA A 247 -14.96 -6.85 -29.29
CA ALA A 247 -16.01 -6.03 -28.71
C ALA A 247 -16.32 -6.42 -27.25
N ALA A 248 -16.39 -7.71 -26.94
CA ALA A 248 -16.63 -8.17 -25.57
C ALA A 248 -15.49 -7.80 -24.61
N LEU A 249 -14.23 -7.97 -25.03
CA LEU A 249 -13.06 -7.56 -24.23
C LEU A 249 -13.05 -6.03 -24.03
N TRP A 250 -13.40 -5.27 -25.07
CA TRP A 250 -13.50 -3.82 -25.00
C TRP A 250 -14.60 -3.36 -24.03
N LEU A 251 -15.81 -3.93 -24.12
CA LEU A 251 -16.91 -3.63 -23.20
C LEU A 251 -16.55 -3.96 -21.75
N LEU A 252 -15.80 -5.04 -21.51
CA LEU A 252 -15.34 -5.39 -20.16
C LEU A 252 -14.36 -4.33 -19.61
N TYR A 253 -13.45 -3.83 -20.45
CA TYR A 253 -12.58 -2.71 -20.08
C TYR A 253 -13.35 -1.43 -19.82
N ASP A 254 -14.30 -1.10 -20.69
CA ASP A 254 -15.09 0.12 -20.58
C ASP A 254 -15.94 0.09 -19.30
N ALA A 255 -16.58 -1.05 -19.00
CA ALA A 255 -17.30 -1.26 -17.74
C ALA A 255 -16.39 -1.09 -16.51
N ARG A 256 -15.16 -1.63 -16.57
CA ARG A 256 -14.16 -1.41 -15.52
C ARG A 256 -13.86 0.09 -15.39
N MET A 257 -13.48 0.77 -16.46
CA MET A 257 -13.10 2.19 -16.40
C MET A 257 -14.26 3.07 -15.93
N GLY A 258 -15.47 2.80 -16.41
CA GLY A 258 -16.69 3.51 -15.99
C GLY A 258 -17.00 3.30 -14.51
N THR A 259 -16.89 2.07 -13.99
CA THR A 259 -17.13 1.80 -12.57
C THR A 259 -16.06 2.43 -11.67
N GLU A 260 -14.80 2.46 -12.10
CA GLU A 260 -13.74 3.18 -11.39
C GLU A 260 -14.03 4.70 -11.35
N PHE A 261 -14.42 5.29 -12.49
CA PHE A 261 -14.79 6.71 -12.56
C PHE A 261 -15.96 7.03 -11.63
N LEU A 262 -17.03 6.21 -11.66
CA LEU A 262 -18.19 6.39 -10.79
C LEU A 262 -17.83 6.23 -9.31
N TYR A 263 -17.00 5.24 -8.97
CA TYR A 263 -16.52 5.05 -7.61
C TYR A 263 -15.82 6.32 -7.11
N TYR A 264 -14.94 6.91 -7.91
CA TYR A 264 -14.25 8.15 -7.54
C TYR A 264 -15.18 9.35 -7.45
N ALA A 265 -16.12 9.51 -8.38
CA ALA A 265 -17.10 10.60 -8.33
C ALA A 265 -17.97 10.51 -7.07
N VAL A 266 -18.42 9.30 -6.71
CA VAL A 266 -19.19 9.06 -5.47
C VAL A 266 -18.32 9.31 -4.23
N HIS A 267 -17.06 8.89 -4.25
CA HIS A 267 -16.13 9.15 -3.14
C HIS A 267 -15.93 10.66 -2.93
N ASP A 268 -15.61 11.41 -3.98
CA ASP A 268 -15.45 12.88 -3.89
C ASP A 268 -16.73 13.59 -3.47
N TRP A 269 -17.86 13.13 -3.97
CA TRP A 269 -19.13 13.65 -3.51
C TRP A 269 -19.27 13.49 -2.00
N ARG A 270 -18.97 12.29 -1.48
CA ARG A 270 -19.10 11.95 -0.06
C ARG A 270 -18.05 12.62 0.83
N THR A 271 -16.80 12.77 0.38
CA THR A 271 -15.71 13.27 1.24
C THR A 271 -15.41 14.74 1.06
N TYR A 272 -15.80 15.34 -0.07
CA TYR A 272 -15.48 16.72 -0.40
C TYR A 272 -16.73 17.57 -0.61
N TRP A 273 -17.59 17.24 -1.58
CA TRP A 273 -18.70 18.14 -1.95
C TRP A 273 -19.85 18.18 -0.94
N SER A 274 -20.15 17.06 -0.29
CA SER A 274 -21.23 16.96 0.70
C SER A 274 -20.78 17.29 2.13
N GLN A 275 -19.49 17.52 2.35
CA GLN A 275 -18.94 17.79 3.68
C GLN A 275 -18.82 19.28 3.94
N GLU A 276 -18.95 19.65 5.22
CA GLU A 276 -18.61 20.98 5.71
C GLU A 276 -17.12 21.28 5.51
N LEU A 277 -16.76 22.56 5.37
CA LEU A 277 -15.41 22.99 5.00
C LEU A 277 -14.32 22.28 5.83
N GLN A 278 -14.46 22.25 7.15
CA GLN A 278 -13.49 21.64 8.08
C GLN A 278 -13.28 20.12 7.89
N GLN A 279 -14.26 19.43 7.30
CA GLN A 279 -14.25 17.98 7.11
C GLN A 279 -13.98 17.59 5.65
N ARG A 280 -13.86 18.56 4.73
CA ARG A 280 -13.61 18.28 3.32
C ARG A 280 -12.24 17.65 3.13
N VAL A 281 -12.24 16.45 2.58
CA VAL A 281 -11.04 15.72 2.19
C VAL A 281 -11.11 15.42 0.70
N LEU A 282 -10.10 15.91 -0.03
CA LEU A 282 -9.92 15.58 -1.43
C LEU A 282 -8.86 14.47 -1.57
N ARG A 283 -9.21 13.48 -2.37
CA ARG A 283 -8.33 12.40 -2.84
C ARG A 283 -6.90 12.87 -3.17
N GLY A 284 -5.92 12.21 -2.56
CA GLY A 284 -4.49 12.47 -2.78
C GLY A 284 -3.97 13.82 -2.29
N ARG A 285 -4.83 14.70 -1.73
CA ARG A 285 -4.44 16.03 -1.21
C ARG A 285 -4.95 16.30 0.21
N GLY A 286 -5.68 15.35 0.80
CA GLY A 286 -6.19 15.48 2.16
C GLY A 286 -7.12 16.69 2.30
N GLY A 287 -7.03 17.37 3.44
CA GLY A 287 -7.76 18.61 3.73
C GLY A 287 -7.17 19.88 3.10
N PHE A 288 -6.15 19.78 2.22
CA PHE A 288 -5.41 20.96 1.74
C PHE A 288 -6.31 22.01 1.07
N HIS A 289 -7.22 21.59 0.18
CA HIS A 289 -8.09 22.54 -0.52
C HIS A 289 -9.00 23.31 0.43
N ALA A 290 -9.48 22.64 1.47
CA ALA A 290 -10.35 23.22 2.46
C ALA A 290 -9.59 24.18 3.39
N PHE A 291 -8.40 23.79 3.83
CA PHE A 291 -7.46 24.66 4.54
C PHE A 291 -7.13 25.91 3.70
N ALA A 292 -6.83 25.73 2.42
CA ALA A 292 -6.49 26.83 1.52
C ALA A 292 -7.67 27.79 1.31
N GLU A 293 -8.90 27.26 1.16
CA GLU A 293 -10.13 28.07 1.06
C GLU A 293 -10.39 28.85 2.35
N TRP A 294 -10.16 28.24 3.52
CA TRP A 294 -10.28 28.90 4.82
C TRP A 294 -9.20 29.94 5.09
N ALA A 295 -7.95 29.68 4.69
CA ALA A 295 -6.84 30.58 4.92
C ALA A 295 -6.80 31.76 3.93
N ALA A 296 -7.30 31.56 2.71
CA ALA A 296 -7.20 32.51 1.61
C ALA A 296 -7.67 33.94 1.92
N PRO A 297 -8.79 34.18 2.64
CA PRO A 297 -9.23 35.53 2.95
C PRO A 297 -8.16 36.36 3.66
N ARG A 298 -7.48 35.79 4.65
CA ARG A 298 -6.40 36.49 5.38
C ARG A 298 -5.10 36.57 4.57
N LEU A 299 -4.74 35.48 3.88
CA LEU A 299 -3.49 35.45 3.12
C LEU A 299 -3.51 36.42 1.92
N ARG A 300 -4.69 36.73 1.38
CA ARG A 300 -4.88 37.70 0.28
C ARG A 300 -4.74 39.17 0.70
N GLU A 301 -4.76 39.45 2.00
CA GLU A 301 -4.61 40.82 2.53
C GLU A 301 -3.14 41.25 2.58
N GLU A 302 -2.21 40.30 2.54
CA GLU A 302 -0.76 40.52 2.58
C GLU A 302 -0.16 40.54 1.17
N GLU A 303 0.93 41.29 0.96
CA GLU A 303 1.70 41.18 -0.31
C GLU A 303 2.43 39.83 -0.40
N GLU A 304 3.06 39.43 0.71
CA GLU A 304 3.80 38.18 0.85
C GLU A 304 3.49 37.54 2.21
N TYR A 305 3.38 36.22 2.22
CA TYR A 305 3.19 35.44 3.45
C TYR A 305 4.09 34.21 3.44
N VAL A 306 4.48 33.73 4.61
CA VAL A 306 5.29 32.52 4.72
C VAL A 306 4.39 31.28 4.68
N PHE A 307 4.69 30.30 3.82
CA PHE A 307 3.95 29.04 3.80
C PHE A 307 4.85 27.86 4.17
N LEU A 308 4.43 27.11 5.19
CA LEU A 308 5.12 25.93 5.70
C LEU A 308 4.25 24.67 5.50
N PRO A 309 4.26 24.05 4.32
CA PRO A 309 3.57 22.80 4.09
C PRO A 309 4.37 21.58 4.55
N VAL A 310 3.68 20.46 4.76
CA VAL A 310 4.28 19.12 4.91
C VAL A 310 4.96 18.62 3.63
N VAL A 311 4.47 19.02 2.45
CA VAL A 311 5.11 18.74 1.16
C VAL A 311 5.16 19.99 0.28
N ASP A 312 6.30 20.22 -0.35
CA ASP A 312 6.60 21.45 -1.10
C ASP A 312 5.65 21.71 -2.27
N GLU A 313 5.04 20.68 -2.87
CA GLU A 313 4.13 20.85 -4.01
C GLU A 313 2.89 21.67 -3.65
N PHE A 314 2.50 21.72 -2.37
CA PHE A 314 1.36 22.53 -1.92
C PHE A 314 1.58 24.04 -2.10
N ALA A 315 2.82 24.52 -2.12
CA ALA A 315 3.11 25.95 -2.25
C ALA A 315 2.63 26.51 -3.59
N GLY A 316 2.79 25.74 -4.67
CA GLY A 316 2.31 26.14 -5.99
C GLY A 316 0.78 26.25 -6.05
N PHE A 317 0.06 25.34 -5.38
CA PHE A 317 -1.40 25.38 -5.35
C PHE A 317 -1.93 26.52 -4.48
N LEU A 318 -1.31 26.78 -3.32
CA LEU A 318 -1.74 27.86 -2.46
C LEU A 318 -1.52 29.22 -3.13
N ARG A 319 -0.40 29.41 -3.84
CA ARG A 319 -0.13 30.60 -4.66
C ARG A 319 -1.26 30.90 -5.65
N TYR A 320 -1.79 29.87 -6.32
CA TYR A 320 -2.90 30.06 -7.26
C TYR A 320 -4.17 30.55 -6.56
N ILE A 321 -4.43 30.03 -5.36
CA ILE A 321 -5.60 30.38 -4.55
C ILE A 321 -5.47 31.78 -3.94
N THR A 322 -4.27 32.19 -3.51
CA THR A 322 -4.03 33.46 -2.83
C THR A 322 -3.60 34.59 -3.74
N TYR A 323 -3.52 34.38 -5.06
CA TYR A 323 -3.13 35.43 -6.01
C TYR A 323 -3.95 36.73 -5.79
N PRO A 324 -3.32 37.91 -5.71
CA PRO A 324 -1.92 38.22 -6.05
C PRO A 324 -0.87 37.91 -4.98
N SER A 325 -1.25 37.61 -3.74
CA SER A 325 -0.34 37.41 -2.61
C SER A 325 0.56 36.19 -2.80
N LEU A 326 1.85 36.37 -2.54
CA LEU A 326 2.88 35.38 -2.85
C LEU A 326 3.31 34.58 -1.61
N PRO A 327 3.23 33.23 -1.65
CA PRO A 327 3.85 32.41 -0.63
C PRO A 327 5.38 32.44 -0.81
N ILE A 328 6.08 32.84 0.25
CA ILE A 328 7.54 32.81 0.33
C ILE A 328 8.02 31.74 1.32
N ARG A 329 9.27 31.33 1.18
CA ARG A 329 9.94 30.45 2.16
C ARG A 329 10.56 31.30 3.26
N PRO A 330 10.72 30.77 4.49
CA PRO A 330 11.45 31.47 5.53
C PRO A 330 12.91 31.64 5.09
N THR A 331 13.29 32.85 4.70
CA THR A 331 14.68 33.29 4.59
C THR A 331 15.08 33.96 5.89
N SER A 332 16.33 33.79 6.30
CA SER A 332 16.87 34.28 7.56
C SER A 332 16.58 35.77 7.77
N GLY A 333 15.56 36.08 8.58
CA GLY A 333 15.32 37.42 9.13
C GLY A 333 14.31 38.34 8.41
N THR A 334 13.69 37.94 7.29
CA THR A 334 12.77 38.85 6.54
C THR A 334 11.62 38.12 5.84
N GLY A 335 10.95 37.19 6.54
CA GLY A 335 9.71 36.58 6.04
C GLY A 335 8.48 37.39 6.45
N GLY A 336 7.45 37.42 5.60
CA GLY A 336 6.21 38.19 5.78
C GLY A 336 5.52 37.99 7.13
N HIS A 337 4.66 38.95 7.49
CA HIS A 337 4.03 39.02 8.82
C HIS A 337 3.08 37.87 9.12
N LEU A 338 2.51 37.26 8.07
CA LEU A 338 1.57 36.16 8.19
C LEU A 338 2.21 34.84 7.74
N TRP A 339 1.99 33.81 8.55
CA TRP A 339 2.54 32.47 8.37
C TRP A 339 1.38 31.48 8.30
N ALA A 340 1.34 30.68 7.23
CA ALA A 340 0.42 29.58 7.07
C ALA A 340 1.17 28.26 7.26
N VAL A 341 0.77 27.50 8.28
CA VAL A 341 1.34 26.18 8.60
C VAL A 341 0.33 25.12 8.20
N PHE A 342 0.76 24.08 7.48
CA PHE A 342 -0.14 23.01 7.01
C PHE A 342 0.47 21.62 7.21
N LEU A 343 -0.16 20.82 8.08
CA LEU A 343 0.21 19.44 8.45
C LEU A 343 1.66 19.30 8.95
N ARG A 344 2.09 20.22 9.82
CA ARG A 344 3.45 20.23 10.38
C ARG A 344 3.43 19.96 11.90
N PRO A 345 3.38 18.69 12.33
CA PRO A 345 3.45 18.36 13.76
C PRO A 345 4.81 18.70 14.40
N ASP A 346 5.85 18.89 13.57
CA ASP A 346 7.19 19.31 13.98
C ASP A 346 7.31 20.82 14.22
N VAL A 347 6.27 21.60 13.92
CA VAL A 347 6.24 23.06 14.11
C VAL A 347 5.30 23.41 15.25
N ALA A 348 5.83 24.07 16.29
CA ALA A 348 5.06 24.50 17.45
C ALA A 348 5.49 25.90 17.91
N VAL A 349 4.61 26.58 18.64
CA VAL A 349 4.93 27.86 19.28
C VAL A 349 5.65 27.60 20.59
N ASN A 350 6.77 28.27 20.81
CA ASN A 350 7.55 28.15 22.03
C ASN A 350 7.10 29.15 23.12
N GLN A 351 7.76 29.10 24.28
CA GLN A 351 7.44 30.01 25.39
C GLN A 351 7.71 31.49 25.07
N SER A 352 8.58 31.79 24.11
CA SER A 352 8.85 33.16 23.65
C SER A 352 7.90 33.63 22.54
N GLY A 353 6.89 32.83 22.18
CA GLY A 353 5.93 33.15 21.12
C GLY A 353 6.45 32.96 19.69
N SER A 354 7.62 32.37 19.49
CA SER A 354 8.19 32.08 18.16
C SER A 354 7.79 30.69 17.67
N LEU A 355 7.62 30.52 16.37
CA LEU A 355 7.53 29.20 15.74
C LEU A 355 8.90 28.51 15.84
N MET A 356 8.90 27.27 16.32
CA MET A 356 10.08 26.43 16.42
C MET A 356 9.91 25.18 15.56
N GLN A 357 11.00 24.77 14.92
CA GLN A 357 11.12 23.48 14.26
C GLN A 357 12.44 22.82 14.72
N ASN A 358 12.37 21.58 15.18
CA ASN A 358 13.56 20.81 15.60
C ASN A 358 14.47 21.56 16.60
N GLY A 359 13.89 22.32 17.53
CA GLY A 359 14.66 23.06 18.54
C GLY A 359 15.23 24.39 18.06
N GLN A 360 15.00 24.81 16.81
CA GLN A 360 15.45 26.08 16.25
C GLN A 360 14.27 27.03 16.00
N PRO A 361 14.38 28.32 16.34
CA PRO A 361 13.36 29.31 16.02
C PRO A 361 13.33 29.58 14.50
N LEU A 362 12.15 29.47 13.91
CA LEU A 362 11.88 29.76 12.50
C LEU A 362 11.37 31.18 12.27
N SER A 363 10.61 31.73 13.23
CA SER A 363 9.96 33.04 13.10
C SER A 363 10.35 33.98 14.24
N PRO A 364 10.19 35.30 14.02
CA PRO A 364 10.03 36.25 15.12
C PRO A 364 8.87 35.86 16.05
N PRO A 365 8.83 36.40 17.29
CA PRO A 365 7.70 36.23 18.20
C PRO A 365 6.38 36.70 17.58
N GLY A 366 5.29 36.02 17.92
CA GLY A 366 3.96 36.28 17.39
C GLY A 366 2.88 35.47 18.09
N THR A 367 1.72 35.35 17.46
CA THR A 367 0.58 34.60 18.00
C THR A 367 -0.14 33.81 16.93
N VAL A 368 -0.74 32.68 17.33
CA VAL A 368 -1.67 31.94 16.47
C VAL A 368 -2.96 32.76 16.39
N ILE A 369 -3.31 33.22 15.19
CA ILE A 369 -4.49 34.06 14.96
C ILE A 369 -5.72 33.24 14.60
N ASP A 370 -5.52 32.04 14.05
CA ASP A 370 -6.61 31.12 13.75
C ASP A 370 -6.10 29.68 13.59
N THR A 371 -6.93 28.71 13.96
CA THR A 371 -6.55 27.29 14.03
C THR A 371 -7.49 26.43 13.19
N TRP A 372 -6.93 25.68 12.25
CA TRP A 372 -7.66 24.66 11.50
C TRP A 372 -7.56 23.29 12.21
N THR A 373 -6.33 22.89 12.55
CA THR A 373 -6.02 21.76 13.43
C THR A 373 -4.77 22.09 14.26
N ALA A 374 -4.39 21.24 15.22
CA ALA A 374 -3.15 21.41 15.98
C ALA A 374 -1.90 21.48 15.08
N GLU A 375 -1.94 20.87 13.89
CA GLU A 375 -0.83 20.79 12.94
C GLU A 375 -1.02 21.75 11.74
N SER A 376 -2.15 22.47 11.67
CA SER A 376 -2.46 23.41 10.58
C SER A 376 -3.11 24.68 11.12
N PHE A 377 -2.45 25.82 10.98
CA PHE A 377 -2.90 27.07 11.59
C PHE A 377 -2.30 28.30 10.90
N LEU A 378 -2.84 29.47 11.22
CA LEU A 378 -2.31 30.76 10.82
C LEU A 378 -1.64 31.44 12.02
N PHE A 379 -0.44 31.96 11.80
CA PHE A 379 0.38 32.63 12.81
C PHE A 379 0.80 33.99 12.31
N GLN A 380 0.70 35.01 13.16
CA GLN A 380 1.08 36.38 12.82
C GLN A 380 2.21 36.83 13.73
N THR A 381 3.31 37.31 13.15
CA THR A 381 4.42 37.89 13.91
C THR A 381 4.06 39.28 14.40
N PHE A 382 4.57 39.65 15.57
CA PHE A 382 4.49 41.04 16.01
C PHE A 382 5.39 41.93 15.12
N PRO A 383 4.98 43.19 14.88
CA PRO A 383 5.79 44.15 14.13
C PRO A 383 7.12 44.49 14.81
#